data_AF-A0A962SLE8-F1
#
_entry.id   AF-A0A962SLE8-F1
#
_cell.length_a   1.000
_cell.length_b   1.000
_cell.length_c   1.000
_cell.angle_alpha   90.00
_cell.angle_beta   90.00
_cell.angle_gamma   90.00
#
_symmetry.space_group_name_H-M   'P 1'
#
loop_
_entity.id
_entity.type
_entity.pdbx_description
1 polymer ?
#
loop_
_entity_poly.entity_id
_entity_poly.type
_entity_poly.pdbx_seq_one_letter_code
_entity_poly.pdbx_strand_id
1 'polypeptide(L)'
;TNRLSKAYGVDAQIFKFVHSDFYLKQNAFGERALYRRDWVKGAYVESELVEGVFNLQALYGEDTTADFSTDQYVQESAAANWANVNSVRLTLTLESKSANITLTGGRLQQNMAATIGLRNKLQ
;
A
#
# COMPACT_ATOMS: atom_id res chain seq x y z
N THR A 1 6.54 -32.68 21.01
CA THR A 1 5.20 -32.66 20.37
C THR A 1 5.30 -31.83 19.10
N ASN A 2 5.03 -32.43 17.94
CA ASN A 2 5.08 -31.73 16.65
C ASN A 2 3.82 -30.87 16.52
N ARG A 3 3.96 -29.54 16.55
CA ARG A 3 2.85 -28.57 16.50
C ARG A 3 2.40 -28.23 15.07
N LEU A 4 2.87 -28.96 14.07
CA LEU A 4 2.61 -28.73 12.65
C LEU A 4 1.92 -29.92 11.95
N SER A 5 1.32 -30.85 12.69
CA SER A 5 0.58 -31.98 12.13
C SER A 5 -0.93 -31.71 12.12
N LYS A 6 -1.42 -30.99 11.10
CA LYS A 6 -2.85 -30.96 10.78
C LYS A 6 -3.04 -31.62 9.42
N ALA A 7 -3.90 -32.64 9.35
CA ALA A 7 -4.24 -33.28 8.08
C ALA A 7 -5.06 -32.29 7.24
N TYR A 8 -4.55 -31.94 6.06
CA TYR A 8 -5.25 -31.11 5.10
C TYR A 8 -6.16 -32.00 4.25
N GLY A 9 -7.41 -31.60 4.06
CA GLY A 9 -8.34 -32.32 3.18
C GLY A 9 -7.90 -32.26 1.72
N VAL A 10 -8.51 -33.09 0.87
CA VAL A 10 -8.22 -33.15 -0.57
C VAL A 10 -8.52 -31.82 -1.30
N ASP A 11 -9.37 -30.98 -0.71
CA ASP A 11 -9.75 -29.67 -1.23
C ASP A 11 -8.86 -28.52 -0.70
N ALA A 12 -7.82 -28.83 0.05
CA ALA A 12 -6.93 -27.81 0.59
C ALA A 12 -6.12 -27.14 -0.52
N GLN A 13 -6.13 -25.80 -0.53
CA GLN A 13 -5.35 -25.00 -1.46
C GLN A 13 -4.25 -24.23 -0.73
N ILE A 14 -3.07 -24.19 -1.33
CA ILE A 14 -1.96 -23.37 -0.86
C ILE A 14 -1.81 -22.21 -1.84
N PHE A 15 -1.90 -20.99 -1.31
CA PHE A 15 -1.63 -19.79 -2.08
C PHE A 15 -0.15 -19.47 -2.07
N LYS A 16 0.36 -19.04 -3.22
CA LYS A 16 1.72 -18.52 -3.31
C LYS A 16 1.79 -17.15 -2.64
N PHE A 17 2.73 -16.97 -1.74
CA PHE A 17 3.06 -15.65 -1.21
C PHE A 17 3.61 -14.75 -2.34
N VAL A 18 3.03 -13.57 -2.49
CA VAL A 18 3.47 -12.53 -3.42
C VAL A 18 3.87 -11.31 -2.62
N HIS A 19 5.07 -10.79 -2.90
CA HIS A 19 5.63 -9.62 -2.25
C HIS A 19 5.89 -8.53 -3.30
N SER A 20 5.38 -7.33 -3.02
CA SER A 20 5.50 -6.16 -3.86
C SER A 20 5.81 -4.95 -3.00
N ASP A 21 6.90 -4.26 -3.30
CA ASP A 21 7.24 -2.97 -2.69
C ASP A 21 6.77 -1.84 -3.59
N PHE A 22 6.22 -0.79 -2.99
CA PHE A 22 5.86 0.45 -3.68
C PHE A 22 6.67 1.59 -3.09
N TYR A 23 7.32 2.39 -3.95
CA TYR A 23 8.15 3.50 -3.50
C TYR A 23 8.26 4.59 -4.55
N LEU A 24 8.67 5.77 -4.09
CA LEU A 24 8.93 6.91 -4.95
C LEU A 24 10.40 6.93 -5.35
N LYS A 25 10.64 7.19 -6.64
CA LYS A 25 11.98 7.30 -7.22
C LYS A 25 11.93 8.30 -8.38
N GLN A 26 13.07 8.90 -8.72
CA GLN A 26 13.19 9.68 -9.94
C GLN A 26 13.38 8.76 -11.14
N ASN A 27 12.63 8.99 -12.21
CA ASN A 27 12.77 8.25 -13.46
C ASN A 27 13.98 8.74 -14.27
N ALA A 28 14.20 8.12 -15.44
CA ALA A 28 15.33 8.45 -16.32
C ALA A 28 15.35 9.92 -16.79
N PHE A 29 14.22 10.63 -16.69
CA PHE A 29 14.09 12.04 -17.06
C PHE A 29 14.15 12.99 -15.85
N GLY A 30 14.44 12.47 -14.65
CA GLY A 30 14.52 13.25 -13.41
C GLY A 30 13.17 13.57 -12.78
N GLU A 31 12.08 12.98 -13.27
CA GLU A 31 10.73 13.21 -12.76
C GLU A 31 10.39 12.20 -11.66
N ARG A 32 9.72 12.64 -10.58
CA ARG A 32 9.28 11.73 -9.53
C ARG A 32 8.16 10.83 -10.05
N ALA A 33 8.29 9.54 -9.79
CA ALA A 33 7.33 8.53 -10.20
C ALA A 33 7.12 7.48 -9.11
N LEU A 34 5.96 6.84 -9.14
CA LEU A 34 5.66 5.66 -8.35
C LEU A 34 6.23 4.44 -9.06
N TYR A 35 7.07 3.71 -8.35
CA TYR A 35 7.62 2.43 -8.77
C TYR A 35 7.02 1.30 -7.96
N ARG A 36 6.96 0.13 -8.61
CA ARG A 36 6.68 -1.15 -7.97
C ARG A 36 7.85 -2.07 -8.18
N ARG A 37 8.21 -2.82 -7.15
CA ARG A 37 9.24 -3.84 -7.20
C ARG A 37 8.70 -5.16 -6.69
N ASP A 38 8.69 -6.17 -7.55
CA ASP A 38 8.20 -7.51 -7.25
C ASP A 38 9.36 -8.47 -6.98
N TRP A 39 9.18 -9.37 -6.02
CA TRP A 39 10.11 -10.48 -5.82
C TRP A 39 9.73 -11.68 -6.70
N VAL A 40 10.52 -11.92 -7.75
CA VAL A 40 10.25 -12.96 -8.75
C VAL A 40 11.48 -13.85 -8.90
N LYS A 41 11.33 -15.15 -8.61
CA LYS A 41 12.35 -16.20 -8.81
C LYS A 41 13.73 -15.85 -8.22
N GLY A 42 13.77 -15.22 -7.04
CA GLY A 42 15.02 -14.91 -6.35
C GLY A 42 15.66 -13.58 -6.72
N ALA A 43 15.00 -12.76 -7.55
CA ALA A 43 15.44 -11.42 -7.91
C ALA A 43 14.31 -10.41 -7.76
N TYR A 44 14.69 -9.15 -7.52
CA TYR A 44 13.75 -8.03 -7.59
C TYR A 44 13.61 -7.54 -9.03
N VAL A 45 12.37 -7.42 -9.49
CA VAL A 45 12.03 -6.82 -10.78
C VAL A 45 11.31 -5.51 -10.50
N GLU A 46 11.91 -4.40 -10.93
CA GLU A 46 11.38 -3.04 -10.77
C GLU A 46 10.61 -2.61 -12.03
N SER A 47 9.52 -1.87 -11.87
CA SER A 47 8.75 -1.26 -12.95
C SER A 47 8.20 0.10 -12.52
N GLU A 48 8.29 1.08 -13.42
CA GLU A 48 7.63 2.38 -13.25
C GLU A 48 6.13 2.20 -13.49
N LEU A 49 5.29 2.68 -12.56
CA LEU A 49 3.85 2.59 -12.70
C LEU A 49 3.25 3.89 -13.23
N VAL A 50 3.58 5.00 -12.58
CA VAL A 50 2.95 6.30 -12.83
C VAL A 50 3.97 7.41 -12.58
N GLU A 51 4.20 8.23 -13.61
CA GLU A 51 4.98 9.47 -13.53
C GLU A 51 4.18 10.57 -12.81
N GLY A 52 4.88 11.52 -12.19
CA GLY A 52 4.25 12.68 -11.54
C GLY A 52 3.67 12.37 -10.16
N VAL A 53 4.06 11.26 -9.53
CA VAL A 53 3.69 10.96 -8.13
C VAL A 53 4.75 11.49 -7.19
N PHE A 54 4.40 12.53 -6.42
CA PHE A 54 5.35 13.26 -5.58
C PHE A 54 5.33 12.85 -4.12
N ASN A 55 4.19 12.33 -3.65
CA ASN A 55 4.02 11.85 -2.30
C ASN A 55 3.16 10.58 -2.27
N LEU A 56 3.49 9.68 -1.36
CA LEU A 56 2.76 8.46 -1.05
C LEU A 56 2.67 8.36 0.48
N GLN A 57 1.45 8.40 1.00
CA GLN A 57 1.19 8.27 2.44
C GLN A 57 0.25 7.09 2.70
N ALA A 58 0.57 6.30 3.72
CA ALA A 58 -0.28 5.25 4.24
C ALA A 58 -0.81 5.63 5.63
N LEU A 59 -2.10 5.41 5.83
CA LEU A 59 -2.74 5.40 7.14
C LEU A 59 -3.35 4.02 7.39
N TYR A 60 -3.31 3.57 8.63
CA TYR A 60 -3.74 2.25 9.05
C TYR A 60 -5.07 2.35 9.77
N GLY A 61 -6.05 1.59 9.29
CA GLY A 61 -7.38 1.50 9.86
C GLY A 61 -7.40 0.54 11.03
N GLU A 62 -7.63 1.04 12.25
CA GLU A 62 -7.76 0.24 13.46
C GLU A 62 -9.23 -0.04 13.80
N ASP A 63 -9.50 -1.28 14.16
CA ASP A 63 -10.72 -1.74 14.84
C ASP A 63 -10.49 -1.74 16.35
N THR A 64 -11.06 -0.75 17.03
CA THR A 64 -10.92 -0.57 18.48
C THR A 64 -12.08 -1.18 19.25
N THR A 65 -13.16 -1.54 18.57
CA THR A 65 -14.40 -2.08 19.15
C THR A 65 -14.61 -3.58 18.92
N ALA A 66 -13.73 -4.21 18.14
CA ALA A 66 -13.71 -5.63 17.77
C ALA A 66 -14.96 -6.08 16.99
N ASP A 67 -15.54 -5.21 16.18
CA ASP A 67 -16.70 -5.49 15.32
C ASP A 67 -16.32 -5.77 13.85
N PHE A 68 -15.03 -5.84 13.56
CA PHE A 68 -14.43 -5.98 12.23
C PHE A 68 -14.63 -4.78 11.30
N SER A 69 -15.09 -3.64 11.81
CA SER A 69 -15.12 -2.35 11.13
C SER A 69 -13.86 -1.53 11.45
N THR A 70 -13.51 -0.57 10.59
CA THR A 70 -12.45 0.39 10.91
C THR A 70 -13.07 1.57 11.66
N ASP A 71 -12.60 1.85 12.88
CA ASP A 71 -13.05 2.99 13.68
C ASP A 71 -12.25 4.27 13.38
N GLN A 72 -10.94 4.12 13.17
CA GLN A 72 -10.03 5.25 12.99
C GLN A 72 -8.88 4.93 12.03
N TYR A 73 -8.34 5.98 11.38
CA TYR A 73 -7.14 5.88 10.54
C TYR A 73 -5.98 6.63 11.19
N VAL A 74 -4.90 5.91 11.50
CA VAL A 74 -3.73 6.43 12.22
C VAL A 74 -2.45 6.29 11.40
N GLN A 75 -1.44 7.09 11.72
CA GLN A 75 -0.09 6.90 11.18
C GLN A 75 0.56 5.65 11.77
N GLU A 76 1.56 5.09 11.09
CA GLU A 76 2.34 3.92 11.53
C GLU A 76 2.83 4.07 12.99
N SER A 77 3.46 5.20 13.30
CA SER A 77 4.01 5.51 14.62
C SER A 77 2.97 5.68 15.73
N ALA A 78 1.71 5.86 15.35
CA ALA A 78 0.59 6.06 16.27
C ALA A 78 -0.28 4.81 16.43
N ALA A 79 -0.04 3.76 15.64
CA ALA A 79 -0.79 2.51 15.74
C ALA A 79 -0.45 1.82 17.08
N ALA A 80 -1.43 1.78 17.99
CA ALA A 80 -1.24 1.26 19.33
C ALA A 80 -1.22 -0.27 19.33
N ASN A 81 -1.99 -0.90 18.44
CA ASN A 81 -2.07 -2.35 18.33
C ASN A 81 -2.26 -2.82 16.88
N TRP A 82 -1.19 -3.33 16.28
CA TRP A 82 -1.20 -3.91 14.92
C TRP A 82 -2.12 -5.12 14.75
N ALA A 83 -2.51 -5.79 15.85
CA ALA A 83 -3.51 -6.85 15.79
C ALA A 83 -4.86 -6.30 15.27
N ASN A 84 -5.19 -5.06 15.65
CA ASN A 84 -6.46 -4.39 15.35
C ASN A 84 -6.49 -3.74 13.98
N VAL A 85 -5.36 -3.66 13.27
CA VAL A 85 -5.32 -3.05 11.93
C VAL A 85 -6.00 -3.97 10.92
N ASN A 86 -7.11 -3.51 10.33
CA ASN A 86 -7.94 -4.28 9.39
C ASN A 86 -8.08 -3.60 8.01
N SER A 87 -7.64 -2.36 7.84
CA SER A 87 -7.60 -1.69 6.53
C SER A 87 -6.38 -0.77 6.40
N VAL A 88 -6.06 -0.38 5.17
CA VAL A 88 -5.04 0.62 4.87
C VAL A 88 -5.64 1.64 3.90
N ARG A 89 -5.49 2.92 4.22
CA ARG A 89 -5.82 4.03 3.32
C ARG A 89 -4.52 4.59 2.74
N LEU A 90 -4.40 4.51 1.42
CA LEU A 90 -3.30 5.07 0.67
C LEU A 90 -3.73 6.42 0.08
N THR A 91 -2.88 7.43 0.22
CA THR A 91 -3.04 8.74 -0.43
C THR A 91 -1.84 9.02 -1.32
N LEU A 92 -2.10 9.33 -2.58
CA LEU A 92 -1.11 9.77 -3.56
C LEU A 92 -1.30 11.25 -3.83
N THR A 93 -0.22 12.01 -3.87
CA THR A 93 -0.20 13.37 -4.41
C THR A 93 0.42 13.34 -5.79
N LEU A 94 -0.38 13.64 -6.80
CA LEU A 94 0.03 13.75 -8.19
C LEU A 94 0.27 15.22 -8.54
N GLU A 95 1.28 15.47 -9.36
CA GLU A 95 1.51 16.79 -9.95
C GLU A 95 1.52 16.70 -11.48
N SER A 96 0.92 17.69 -12.13
CA SER A 96 0.95 17.81 -13.59
C SER A 96 2.38 17.95 -14.11
N LYS A 97 2.64 17.48 -15.33
CA LYS A 97 3.93 17.71 -16.01
C LYS A 97 4.19 19.20 -16.29
N SER A 98 3.15 19.91 -16.72
CA SER A 98 3.22 21.34 -17.03
C SER A 98 3.16 22.20 -15.77
N ALA A 99 4.00 23.23 -15.72
CA ALA A 99 3.93 24.33 -14.75
C ALA A 99 3.06 25.48 -15.31
N ASN A 100 2.77 26.48 -14.47
CA ASN A 100 1.96 27.65 -14.81
C ASN A 100 0.52 27.36 -15.25
N ILE A 101 -0.05 26.24 -14.78
CA ILE A 101 -1.44 25.89 -15.07
C ILE A 101 -2.39 26.19 -13.91
N THR A 102 -1.85 26.60 -12.75
CA THR A 102 -2.64 27.15 -11.64
C THR A 102 -2.66 28.67 -11.69
N LEU A 103 -3.62 29.28 -10.99
CA LEU A 103 -3.78 30.74 -10.88
C LEU A 103 -2.55 31.45 -10.27
N THR A 104 -1.66 30.70 -9.61
CA THR A 104 -0.43 31.20 -8.98
C THR A 104 0.85 30.80 -9.74
N GLY A 105 0.74 30.26 -10.96
CA GLY A 105 1.90 29.86 -11.75
C GLY A 105 2.48 28.48 -11.38
N GLY A 106 1.81 27.74 -10.49
CA GLY A 106 2.24 26.42 -10.04
C GLY A 106 1.88 25.27 -10.97
N ARG A 107 2.27 24.07 -10.56
CA ARG A 107 1.80 22.80 -11.13
C ARG A 107 0.44 22.47 -10.51
N LEU A 108 -0.45 21.83 -11.26
CA LEU A 108 -1.70 21.32 -10.70
C LEU A 108 -1.36 20.15 -9.79
N GLN A 109 -1.87 20.17 -8.56
CA GLN A 109 -1.76 19.06 -7.63
C GLN A 109 -3.12 18.38 -7.44
N GLN A 110 -3.14 17.05 -7.45
CA GLN A 110 -4.32 16.25 -7.18
C GLN A 110 -4.00 15.20 -6.13
N ASN A 111 -4.83 15.14 -5.08
CA ASN A 111 -4.76 14.07 -4.08
C ASN A 111 -5.77 12.98 -4.44
N MET A 112 -5.29 11.75 -4.54
CA MET A 112 -6.11 10.56 -4.77
C MET A 112 -5.98 9.62 -3.58
N ALA A 113 -7.10 9.13 -3.06
CA ALA A 113 -7.11 8.20 -1.94
C ALA A 113 -7.86 6.90 -2.29
N ALA A 114 -7.30 5.78 -1.84
CA ALA A 114 -7.93 4.46 -1.93
C ALA A 114 -7.83 3.74 -0.59
N THR A 115 -8.88 3.00 -0.22
CA THR A 115 -8.92 2.20 1.01
C THR A 115 -8.98 0.73 0.64
N ILE A 116 -8.11 -0.07 1.26
CA ILE A 116 -7.95 -1.51 1.02
C ILE A 116 -8.22 -2.23 2.33
N GLY A 117 -9.19 -3.14 2.34
CA GLY A 117 -9.44 -4.05 3.46
C GLY A 117 -8.44 -5.22 3.50
N LEU A 118 -7.93 -5.55 4.68
CA LEU A 118 -6.98 -6.64 4.90
C LEU A 118 -7.74 -7.93 5.19
N ARG A 119 -7.88 -8.77 4.17
CA ARG A 119 -8.75 -9.97 4.20
C ARG A 119 -8.23 -11.17 4.99
N ASN A 120 -7.03 -11.12 5.55
CA ASN A 120 -6.42 -12.25 6.26
C ASN A 120 -6.34 -12.05 7.79
N LYS A 121 -7.42 -11.53 8.38
CA LYS A 121 -7.56 -11.28 9.83
C LYS A 121 -8.61 -12.19 10.51
N LEU A 122 -8.95 -13.32 9.90
CA LEU A 122 -9.85 -14.32 10.51
C LEU A 122 -9.06 -15.45 11.22
N GLN A 123 -9.34 -15.65 12.50
CA GLN A 123 -9.24 -16.95 13.17
C GLN A 123 -10.57 -17.69 13.06
#